data_AF-A0A643CB39-F1
#
_entry.id   AF-A0A643CB39-F1
#
_cell.length_a   1.000
_cell.length_b   1.000
_cell.length_c   1.000
_cell.angle_alpha   90.00
_cell.angle_beta   90.00
_cell.angle_gamma   90.00
#
_symmetry.space_group_name_H-M   'P 1'
#
loop_
_entity.id
_entity.type
_entity.pdbx_description
1 polymer ?
#
loop_
_entity_poly.entity_id
_entity_poly.type
_entity_poly.pdbx_seq_one_letter_code
_entity_poly.pdbx_strand_id
1 'polypeptide(L)'
;MSTSGLDYHLVAAINRSVTGHDGVEFPSEAHWAFCFYYLLGLNPYHMAYAEITLEQPIFSTRAHVFQIDPNTKKNWVPTSKHAVTVSYFYDSTRNVYRIISLDGSKAIINSTITPNMTFTKTSQKFGQWADSRANTVYGLGFSSEHHLSKFAEKFQEFKEAARLAKEKSQEKMELTSTPSQVGI
;
A
#
# COMPACT_ATOMS: atom_id res chain seq x y z
N MET A 1 -2.86 29.70 -47.71
CA MET A 1 -2.12 30.26 -46.56
C MET A 1 -1.99 29.13 -45.54
N SER A 2 -0.90 28.35 -45.57
CA SER A 2 0.42 28.59 -44.94
C SER A 2 0.46 27.95 -43.54
N THR A 3 1.08 26.77 -43.37
CA THR A 3 2.41 26.52 -42.72
C THR A 3 2.43 26.90 -41.23
N SER A 4 2.91 26.12 -40.26
CA SER A 4 4.16 25.35 -40.13
C SER A 4 4.06 24.50 -38.85
N GLY A 5 4.54 23.25 -38.80
CA GLY A 5 5.94 22.96 -38.52
C GLY A 5 6.21 23.01 -37.00
N LEU A 6 5.85 21.95 -36.27
CA LEU A 6 6.42 21.72 -34.95
C LEU A 6 7.85 21.22 -35.16
N ASP A 7 8.76 22.03 -34.66
CA ASP A 7 10.18 22.06 -34.94
C ASP A 7 10.89 20.78 -34.46
N TYR A 8 11.41 20.00 -35.42
CA TYR A 8 12.22 18.80 -35.19
C TYR A 8 13.53 19.13 -34.44
N HIS A 9 13.93 20.40 -34.38
CA HIS A 9 15.11 20.84 -33.63
C HIS A 9 14.90 20.92 -32.12
N LEU A 10 13.66 21.00 -31.62
CA LEU A 10 13.40 20.98 -30.17
C LEU A 10 13.57 19.57 -29.58
N VAL A 11 13.30 18.53 -30.40
CA VAL A 11 13.47 17.11 -30.03
C VAL A 11 14.96 16.73 -29.92
N ALA A 12 15.83 17.38 -30.69
CA ALA A 12 17.27 17.14 -30.65
C ALA A 12 17.96 17.80 -29.44
N ALA A 13 17.40 18.88 -28.89
CA ALA A 13 18.02 19.63 -27.79
C ALA A 13 17.89 18.94 -26.42
N ILE A 14 16.83 18.16 -26.20
CA ILE A 14 16.61 17.46 -24.91
C ILE A 14 17.55 16.25 -24.77
N ASN A 15 18.06 15.69 -25.87
CA ASN A 15 18.93 14.53 -25.85
C ASN A 15 20.40 14.82 -25.48
N ARG A 16 20.80 16.08 -25.23
CA ARG A 16 22.23 16.42 -25.09
C ARG A 16 22.72 16.78 -23.70
N SER A 17 21.91 16.74 -22.66
CA SER A 17 22.41 17.00 -21.30
C SER A 17 21.45 16.47 -20.26
N VAL A 18 21.69 15.26 -19.74
CA VAL A 18 21.92 14.96 -18.31
C VAL A 18 22.45 13.53 -18.25
N THR A 19 23.76 13.38 -18.42
CA THR A 19 24.48 12.27 -17.79
C THR A 19 24.45 12.52 -16.29
N GLY A 20 23.53 11.86 -15.57
CA GLY A 20 23.57 11.78 -14.11
C GLY A 20 24.81 11.01 -13.68
N HIS A 21 25.48 11.50 -12.64
CA HIS A 21 26.86 11.16 -12.27
C HIS A 21 27.08 9.72 -11.75
N ASP A 22 26.05 8.86 -11.69
CA ASP A 22 26.14 7.58 -10.96
C ASP A 22 25.80 6.33 -11.80
N GLY A 23 25.75 6.41 -13.13
CA GLY A 23 25.87 5.24 -14.01
C GLY A 23 24.85 4.10 -13.84
N VAL A 24 23.68 4.35 -13.22
CA VAL A 24 22.63 3.32 -13.08
C VAL A 24 21.72 3.34 -14.31
N GLU A 25 21.82 2.28 -15.11
CA GLU A 25 20.99 2.04 -16.29
C GLU A 25 19.63 1.47 -15.87
N PHE A 26 18.54 2.19 -16.16
CA PHE A 26 17.18 1.71 -15.94
C PHE A 26 16.61 1.09 -17.23
N PRO A 27 15.84 -0.01 -17.15
CA PRO A 27 15.24 -0.62 -18.34
C PRO A 27 14.26 0.34 -19.02
N SER A 28 14.34 0.41 -20.35
CA SER A 28 13.71 1.42 -21.22
C SER A 28 12.18 1.53 -21.13
N GLU A 29 11.49 0.57 -20.51
CA GLU A 29 10.03 0.60 -20.36
C GLU A 29 9.52 1.38 -19.14
N ALA A 30 10.35 1.54 -18.09
CA ALA A 30 9.93 2.25 -16.87
C ALA A 30 9.96 3.79 -17.03
N HIS A 31 10.78 4.29 -17.96
CA HIS A 31 11.00 5.72 -18.17
C HIS A 31 9.81 6.39 -18.86
N TRP A 32 9.19 5.70 -19.82
CA TRP A 32 8.02 6.21 -20.55
C TRP A 32 6.81 6.36 -19.64
N ALA A 33 6.56 5.41 -18.74
CA ALA A 33 5.45 5.49 -17.80
C ALA A 33 5.60 6.72 -16.89
N PHE A 34 6.77 6.92 -16.27
CA PHE A 34 7.00 8.01 -15.32
C PHE A 34 6.86 9.39 -15.99
N CYS A 35 7.41 9.57 -17.19
CA CYS A 35 7.26 10.81 -17.96
C CYS A 35 5.83 11.02 -18.49
N PHE A 36 5.09 9.96 -18.83
CA PHE A 36 3.67 10.07 -19.22
C PHE A 36 2.79 10.58 -18.07
N TYR A 37 3.03 10.10 -16.84
CA TYR A 37 2.25 10.51 -15.68
C TYR A 37 2.53 11.96 -15.25
N TYR A 38 3.77 12.44 -15.39
CA TYR A 38 4.16 13.79 -15.00
C TYR A 38 3.66 14.87 -15.99
N LEU A 39 3.57 14.56 -17.29
CA LEU A 39 3.09 15.49 -18.33
C LEU A 39 1.56 15.62 -18.40
N LEU A 40 0.79 14.69 -17.84
CA LEU A 40 -0.68 14.66 -17.93
C LEU A 40 -1.43 15.20 -16.71
N GLY A 41 -0.73 15.68 -15.67
CA GLY A 41 -1.38 16.28 -14.48
C GLY A 41 -2.34 15.32 -13.76
N LEU A 42 -2.01 14.03 -13.70
CA LEU A 42 -2.95 13.01 -13.23
C LEU A 42 -3.18 13.08 -11.71
N ASN A 43 -4.48 13.09 -11.39
CA ASN A 43 -5.12 13.18 -10.08
C ASN A 43 -4.42 12.36 -8.97
N PRO A 44 -4.30 12.86 -7.72
CA PRO A 44 -3.66 12.15 -6.59
C PRO A 44 -4.16 10.73 -6.34
N TYR A 45 -5.39 10.38 -6.78
CA TYR A 45 -5.85 9.00 -6.73
C TYR A 45 -5.03 8.06 -7.60
N HIS A 46 -4.55 8.49 -8.77
CA HIS A 46 -3.76 7.67 -9.71
C HIS A 46 -2.37 7.30 -9.13
N MET A 47 -1.79 8.18 -8.31
CA MET A 47 -0.51 7.92 -7.64
C MET A 47 -0.58 6.79 -6.61
N ALA A 48 -1.70 6.67 -5.88
CA ALA A 48 -1.90 5.56 -4.95
C ALA A 48 -1.94 4.18 -5.65
N TYR A 49 -2.31 4.13 -6.94
CA TYR A 49 -2.27 2.88 -7.71
C TYR A 49 -0.89 2.52 -8.21
N ALA A 50 -0.13 3.51 -8.71
CA ALA A 50 1.23 3.26 -9.17
C ALA A 50 2.08 2.65 -8.04
N GLU A 51 1.87 3.11 -6.81
CA GLU A 51 2.54 2.58 -5.60
C GLU A 51 2.10 1.13 -5.26
N ILE A 52 0.86 0.74 -5.54
CA ILE A 52 0.37 -0.64 -5.33
C ILE A 52 0.76 -1.59 -6.48
N THR A 53 0.96 -1.09 -7.71
CA THR A 53 1.23 -1.95 -8.89
C THR A 53 2.66 -2.50 -8.96
N LEU A 54 3.61 -1.98 -8.17
CA LEU A 54 4.99 -2.47 -8.14
C LEU A 54 5.24 -3.50 -7.03
N GLU A 55 4.44 -3.51 -5.95
CA GLU A 55 4.56 -4.49 -4.88
C GLU A 55 3.66 -5.71 -5.16
N GLN A 56 4.23 -6.91 -5.15
CA GLN A 56 3.45 -8.15 -5.30
C GLN A 56 2.76 -8.49 -3.97
N PRO A 57 1.46 -8.87 -3.97
CA PRO A 57 0.78 -9.28 -2.76
C PRO A 57 1.37 -10.60 -2.22
N ILE A 58 1.55 -10.67 -0.90
CA ILE A 58 2.06 -11.87 -0.22
C ILE A 58 0.97 -12.93 -0.10
N PHE A 59 -0.26 -12.47 0.12
CA PHE A 59 -1.46 -13.30 0.18
C PHE A 59 -2.65 -12.52 -0.32
N SER A 60 -3.54 -13.18 -1.06
CA SER A 60 -4.77 -12.60 -1.58
C SER A 60 -5.95 -13.54 -1.37
N THR A 61 -7.12 -12.96 -1.08
CA THR A 61 -8.40 -13.67 -0.98
C THR A 61 -9.54 -12.80 -1.49
N ARG A 62 -10.74 -13.38 -1.64
CA ARG A 62 -11.95 -12.66 -2.05
C ARG A 62 -12.94 -12.57 -0.89
N ALA A 63 -13.45 -11.35 -0.63
CA ALA A 63 -14.43 -11.10 0.41
C ALA A 63 -15.30 -9.87 0.08
N HIS A 64 -16.50 -9.82 0.63
CA HIS A 64 -17.29 -8.59 0.69
C HIS A 64 -16.76 -7.71 1.82
N VAL A 65 -16.56 -6.42 1.55
CA VAL A 65 -15.98 -5.48 2.52
C VAL A 65 -17.08 -4.65 3.16
N PHE A 66 -17.01 -4.53 4.48
CA PHE A 66 -17.88 -3.72 5.30
C PHE A 66 -17.06 -2.81 6.20
N GLN A 67 -17.65 -1.69 6.60
CA GLN A 67 -17.10 -0.80 7.63
C GLN A 67 -18.19 -0.47 8.64
N ILE A 68 -17.79 -0.12 9.86
CA ILE A 68 -18.74 0.49 10.79
C ILE A 68 -19.01 1.93 10.35
N ASP A 69 -20.29 2.30 10.28
CA ASP A 69 -20.73 3.66 9.97
C ASP A 69 -20.09 4.66 10.94
N PRO A 70 -19.36 5.68 10.45
CA PRO A 70 -18.67 6.64 11.29
C PRO A 70 -19.63 7.47 12.17
N ASN A 71 -20.90 7.62 11.77
CA ASN A 71 -21.88 8.40 12.51
C ASN A 71 -22.51 7.60 13.66
N THR A 72 -22.94 6.36 13.36
CA THR A 72 -23.66 5.54 14.34
C THR A 72 -22.74 4.65 15.18
N LYS A 73 -21.50 4.40 14.73
CA LYS A 73 -20.48 3.56 15.38
C LYS A 73 -20.94 2.14 15.76
N LYS A 74 -22.09 1.69 15.25
CA LYS A 74 -22.72 0.41 15.59
C LYS A 74 -23.18 -0.39 14.36
N ASN A 75 -23.53 0.30 13.27
CA ASN A 75 -24.09 -0.34 12.09
C ASN A 75 -23.00 -0.67 11.06
N TRP A 76 -23.06 -1.87 10.49
CA TRP A 76 -22.24 -2.25 9.34
C TRP A 76 -22.79 -1.63 8.07
N VAL A 77 -21.93 -0.96 7.32
CA VAL A 77 -22.22 -0.43 5.98
C VAL A 77 -21.39 -1.18 4.93
N PRO A 78 -22.01 -1.69 3.85
CA PRO A 78 -21.26 -2.34 2.78
C PRO A 78 -20.38 -1.31 2.07
N THR A 79 -19.10 -1.62 1.94
CA THR A 79 -18.12 -0.78 1.24
C THR A 79 -17.92 -1.24 -0.21
N SER A 80 -18.18 -2.53 -0.51
CA SER A 80 -18.14 -3.08 -1.86
C SER A 80 -19.48 -3.72 -2.25
N LYS A 81 -19.91 -3.54 -3.50
CA LYS A 81 -21.15 -4.16 -4.03
C LYS A 81 -20.99 -5.66 -4.29
N HIS A 82 -19.79 -6.08 -4.64
CA HIS A 82 -19.43 -7.47 -4.90
C HIS A 82 -18.26 -7.88 -4.01
N ALA A 83 -17.97 -9.17 -3.97
CA ALA A 83 -16.73 -9.65 -3.38
C ALA A 83 -15.55 -9.05 -4.16
N VAL A 84 -14.62 -8.42 -3.46
CA VAL A 84 -13.41 -7.79 -4.00
C VAL A 84 -12.18 -8.56 -3.56
N THR A 85 -11.03 -8.30 -4.19
CA THR A 85 -9.75 -8.85 -3.74
C THR A 85 -9.27 -8.09 -2.52
N VAL A 86 -8.93 -8.82 -1.46
CA VAL A 86 -8.31 -8.30 -0.24
C VAL A 86 -6.95 -8.98 -0.11
N SER A 87 -5.89 -8.18 0.00
CA SER A 87 -4.53 -8.67 -0.06
C SER A 87 -3.67 -8.12 1.06
N TYR A 88 -2.71 -8.92 1.50
CA TYR A 88 -1.61 -8.49 2.35
C TYR A 88 -0.42 -8.07 1.49
N PHE A 89 0.16 -6.92 1.80
CA PHE A 89 1.37 -6.38 1.19
C PHE A 89 2.40 -6.11 2.28
N TYR A 90 3.67 -6.16 1.90
CA TYR A 90 4.78 -5.67 2.73
C TYR A 90 5.40 -4.48 2.03
N ASP A 91 5.26 -3.33 2.66
CA ASP A 91 5.83 -2.07 2.22
C ASP A 91 7.27 -1.99 2.73
N SER A 92 8.21 -2.26 1.83
CA SER A 92 9.64 -2.33 2.16
C SER A 92 10.24 -0.97 2.52
N THR A 93 9.68 0.12 1.95
CA THR A 93 10.12 1.49 2.19
C THR A 93 9.82 1.92 3.62
N ARG A 94 8.62 1.58 4.11
CA ARG A 94 8.19 1.89 5.48
C ARG A 94 8.44 0.75 6.46
N ASN A 95 8.88 -0.41 5.98
CA ASN A 95 9.08 -1.63 6.76
C ASN A 95 7.81 -2.02 7.55
N VAL A 96 6.66 -2.03 6.87
CA VAL A 96 5.36 -2.35 7.48
C VAL A 96 4.53 -3.30 6.63
N TYR A 97 3.66 -4.08 7.28
CA TYR A 97 2.66 -4.90 6.60
C TYR A 97 1.34 -4.14 6.48
N ARG A 98 0.64 -4.31 5.35
CA ARG A 98 -0.62 -3.62 5.04
C ARG A 98 -1.66 -4.57 4.48
N ILE A 99 -2.92 -4.35 4.84
CA ILE A 99 -4.08 -4.96 4.20
C ILE A 99 -4.63 -3.92 3.22
N ILE A 100 -4.70 -4.28 1.95
CA ILE A 100 -5.16 -3.40 0.88
C ILE A 100 -6.27 -4.09 0.10
N SER A 101 -7.31 -3.32 -0.22
CA SER A 101 -8.38 -3.74 -1.12
C SER A 101 -8.87 -2.55 -1.94
N LEU A 102 -9.11 -2.79 -3.23
CA LEU A 102 -9.60 -1.80 -4.18
C LEU A 102 -10.99 -2.20 -4.67
N ASP A 103 -11.89 -1.22 -4.80
CA ASP A 103 -13.14 -1.34 -5.57
C ASP A 103 -13.01 -0.45 -6.81
N GLY A 104 -12.77 -1.09 -7.96
CA GLY A 104 -12.35 -0.43 -9.19
C GLY A 104 -11.13 0.43 -8.95
N SER A 105 -11.34 1.74 -8.94
CA SER A 105 -10.30 2.75 -8.78
C SER A 105 -10.00 3.20 -7.36
N LYS A 106 -10.80 2.78 -6.41
CA LYS A 106 -10.82 3.38 -5.07
C LYS A 106 -10.25 2.41 -4.07
N ALA A 107 -9.26 2.84 -3.29
CA ALA A 107 -8.85 2.12 -2.11
C ALA A 107 -9.98 2.14 -1.07
N ILE A 108 -10.54 0.97 -0.80
CA ILE A 108 -11.61 0.76 0.18
C ILE A 108 -11.10 0.15 1.48
N ILE A 109 -9.92 -0.47 1.44
CA ILE A 109 -9.12 -0.84 2.62
C ILE A 109 -7.69 -0.39 2.36
N ASN A 110 -7.12 0.31 3.33
CA ASN A 110 -5.70 0.62 3.40
C ASN A 110 -5.28 0.65 4.87
N SER A 111 -5.13 -0.54 5.45
CA SER A 111 -4.90 -0.72 6.88
C SER A 111 -3.48 -1.16 7.13
N THR A 112 -2.72 -0.43 7.95
CA THR A 112 -1.38 -0.85 8.39
C THR A 112 -1.50 -1.78 9.58
N ILE A 113 -0.95 -2.98 9.48
CA ILE A 113 -0.99 -3.96 10.57
C ILE A 113 -0.06 -3.51 11.68
N THR A 114 -0.60 -3.42 12.90
CA THR A 114 0.19 -3.11 14.10
C THR A 114 0.14 -4.28 15.08
N PRO A 115 1.15 -4.45 15.97
CA PRO A 115 1.21 -5.58 16.90
C PRO A 115 0.01 -5.68 17.85
N ASN A 116 -0.67 -4.57 18.11
CA ASN A 116 -1.83 -4.50 19.01
C ASN A 116 -3.16 -4.76 18.30
N MET A 117 -3.16 -4.91 16.97
CA MET A 117 -4.39 -5.23 16.24
C MET A 117 -4.80 -6.68 16.45
N THR A 118 -6.11 -6.90 16.50
CA THR A 118 -6.70 -8.23 16.61
C THR A 118 -7.77 -8.40 15.54
N PHE A 119 -7.70 -9.52 14.81
CA PHE A 119 -8.76 -9.98 13.94
C PHE A 119 -9.68 -10.94 14.70
N THR A 120 -10.94 -10.55 14.86
CA THR A 120 -11.96 -11.30 15.61
C THR A 120 -12.95 -11.92 14.64
N LYS A 121 -13.13 -13.24 14.70
CA LYS A 121 -14.18 -13.96 14.00
C LYS A 121 -15.50 -13.79 14.77
N THR A 122 -16.53 -13.23 14.14
CA THR A 122 -17.84 -12.98 14.80
C THR A 122 -18.97 -13.82 14.23
N SER A 123 -18.75 -14.51 13.11
CA SER A 123 -19.61 -15.60 12.63
C SER A 123 -18.81 -16.62 11.82
N GLN A 124 -19.48 -17.65 11.30
CA GLN A 124 -18.84 -18.71 10.50
C GLN A 124 -18.10 -18.18 9.25
N LYS A 125 -18.56 -17.06 8.68
CA LYS A 125 -17.99 -16.49 7.44
C LYS A 125 -17.67 -15.01 7.54
N PHE A 126 -17.69 -14.45 8.76
CA PHE A 126 -17.44 -13.04 8.97
C PHE A 126 -16.41 -12.81 10.09
N GLY A 127 -15.48 -11.90 9.84
CA GLY A 127 -14.54 -11.41 10.84
C GLY A 127 -14.22 -9.94 10.64
N GLN A 128 -13.63 -9.33 11.67
CA GLN A 128 -13.40 -7.89 11.74
C GLN A 128 -12.11 -7.54 12.47
N TRP A 129 -11.59 -6.34 12.22
CA TRP A 129 -10.54 -5.73 13.03
C TRP A 129 -10.76 -4.22 13.13
N ALA A 130 -10.30 -3.64 14.23
CA ALA A 130 -10.29 -2.19 14.41
C ALA A 130 -8.96 -1.61 13.90
N ASP A 131 -9.05 -0.50 13.17
CA ASP A 131 -7.90 0.29 12.77
C ASP A 131 -7.99 1.69 13.38
N SER A 132 -7.26 1.90 14.48
CA SER A 132 -7.22 3.18 15.19
C SER A 132 -6.65 4.31 14.34
N ARG A 133 -5.74 4.01 13.41
CA ARG A 133 -5.14 5.03 12.53
C ARG A 133 -6.14 5.53 11.50
N ALA A 134 -6.92 4.62 10.94
CA ALA A 134 -8.01 4.95 10.01
C ALA A 134 -9.32 5.35 10.73
N ASN A 135 -9.36 5.28 12.07
CA ASN A 135 -10.54 5.53 12.90
C ASN A 135 -11.81 4.78 12.43
N THR A 136 -11.62 3.52 12.03
CA THR A 136 -12.68 2.68 11.48
C THR A 136 -12.53 1.24 11.94
N VAL A 137 -13.58 0.45 11.77
CA VAL A 137 -13.58 -0.99 11.98
C VAL A 137 -13.93 -1.63 10.65
N TYR A 138 -13.02 -2.45 10.13
CA TYR A 138 -13.22 -3.18 8.89
C TYR A 138 -13.84 -4.55 9.19
N GLY A 139 -14.76 -4.97 8.33
CA GLY A 139 -15.40 -6.27 8.37
C GLY A 139 -15.30 -6.96 7.02
N LEU A 140 -15.06 -8.27 7.02
CA LEU A 140 -14.94 -9.09 5.82
C LEU A 140 -15.91 -10.26 5.88
N GLY A 141 -16.77 -10.34 4.86
CA GLY A 141 -17.66 -11.47 4.61
C GLY A 141 -17.10 -12.39 3.53
N PHE A 142 -16.70 -13.60 3.92
CA PHE A 142 -16.08 -14.59 3.04
C PHE A 142 -17.11 -15.56 2.43
N SER A 143 -16.71 -16.22 1.34
CA SER A 143 -17.55 -17.25 0.69
C SER A 143 -17.65 -18.54 1.50
N SER A 144 -16.63 -18.87 2.29
CA SER A 144 -16.55 -20.09 3.11
C SER A 144 -15.82 -19.84 4.42
N GLU A 145 -16.05 -20.72 5.40
CA GLU A 145 -15.35 -20.72 6.69
C GLU A 145 -13.83 -20.94 6.51
N HIS A 146 -13.44 -21.77 5.54
CA HIS A 146 -12.04 -22.01 5.22
C HIS A 146 -11.31 -20.71 4.86
N HIS A 147 -11.91 -19.85 4.02
CA HIS A 147 -11.31 -18.56 3.67
C HIS A 147 -11.20 -17.62 4.87
N LEU A 148 -12.22 -17.59 5.75
CA LEU A 148 -12.18 -16.80 6.99
C LEU A 148 -11.03 -17.26 7.90
N SER A 149 -10.94 -18.56 8.15
CA SER A 149 -9.91 -19.14 9.01
C SER A 149 -8.52 -18.90 8.44
N LYS A 150 -8.34 -19.07 7.12
CA LYS A 150 -7.05 -18.81 6.48
C LYS A 150 -6.62 -17.35 6.56
N PHE A 151 -7.56 -16.42 6.39
CA PHE A 151 -7.30 -15.00 6.57
C PHE A 151 -6.90 -14.68 8.02
N ALA A 152 -7.59 -15.26 9.00
CA ALA A 152 -7.27 -15.07 10.41
C ALA A 152 -5.87 -15.59 10.79
N GLU A 153 -5.46 -16.75 10.25
CA GLU A 153 -4.09 -17.28 10.41
C GLU A 153 -3.05 -16.30 9.85
N LYS A 154 -3.25 -15.83 8.62
CA LYS A 154 -2.36 -14.84 7.99
C LYS A 154 -2.31 -13.53 8.75
N PHE A 155 -3.43 -13.10 9.34
CA PHE A 155 -3.45 -11.91 10.19
C PHE A 155 -2.50 -12.07 11.38
N GLN A 156 -2.50 -13.22 12.07
CA GLN A 156 -1.58 -13.45 13.19
C GLN A 156 -0.12 -13.51 12.74
N GLU A 157 0.16 -14.22 11.63
CA GLU A 157 1.51 -14.32 11.04
C GLU A 157 2.09 -12.93 10.75
N PHE A 158 1.33 -12.07 10.05
CA PHE A 158 1.81 -10.73 9.69
C PHE A 158 1.80 -9.74 10.85
N LYS A 159 0.98 -9.96 11.89
CA LYS A 159 1.05 -9.20 13.14
C LYS A 159 2.37 -9.47 13.87
N GLU A 160 2.79 -10.73 13.97
CA GLU A 160 4.09 -11.07 14.55
C GLU A 160 5.25 -10.56 13.69
N ALA A 161 5.16 -10.68 12.36
CA ALA A 161 6.16 -10.11 11.47
C ALA A 161 6.27 -8.58 11.60
N ALA A 162 5.14 -7.87 11.79
CA ALA A 162 5.13 -6.44 12.04
C ALA A 162 5.78 -6.06 13.39
N ARG A 163 5.65 -6.91 14.43
CA ARG A 163 6.35 -6.72 15.71
C ARG A 163 7.86 -6.79 15.52
N LEU A 164 8.34 -7.84 14.85
CA LEU A 164 9.77 -8.05 14.58
C LEU A 164 10.36 -6.95 13.69
N ALA A 165 9.62 -6.50 12.68
CA ALA A 165 10.05 -5.40 11.81
C ALA A 165 10.25 -4.09 12.60
N LYS A 166 9.39 -3.82 13.58
CA LYS A 166 9.49 -2.64 14.44
C LYS A 166 10.69 -2.73 15.40
N GLU A 167 10.90 -3.89 16.02
CA GLU A 167 12.05 -4.12 16.94
C GLU A 167 13.39 -3.93 16.22
N LYS A 168 13.56 -4.54 15.04
CA LYS A 168 14.76 -4.39 14.21
C LYS A 168 15.03 -2.93 13.81
N SER A 169 13.97 -2.15 13.62
CA SER A 169 14.08 -0.72 13.27
C SER A 169 14.48 0.13 14.47
N GLN A 170 14.08 -0.25 15.69
CA GLN A 170 14.42 0.45 16.93
C GLN A 170 15.86 0.16 17.36
N GLU A 171 16.33 -1.08 17.30
CA GLU A 171 17.73 -1.45 17.60
C GLU A 171 18.73 -0.70 16.70
N LYS A 172 18.38 -0.49 15.42
CA LYS A 172 19.21 0.26 14.47
C LYS A 172 19.38 1.73 14.87
N MET A 173 18.39 2.34 15.54
CA MET A 173 18.49 3.72 16.01
C MET A 173 19.29 3.84 17.30
N GLU A 174 19.19 2.86 18.20
CA GLU A 174 19.86 2.88 19.51
C GLU A 174 21.38 2.66 19.41
N LEU A 175 21.85 1.90 18.40
CA LEU A 175 23.27 1.69 18.12
C LEU A 175 23.97 2.90 17.48
N THR A 176 23.23 3.92 17.04
CA THR A 176 23.81 5.16 16.46
C THR A 176 23.94 6.31 17.45
N SER A 177 23.48 6.13 18.69
CA SER A 177 23.62 7.12 19.77
C SER A 177 24.76 6.75 20.73
N THR A 178 26.00 6.66 20.24
CA THR A 178 27.17 6.77 21.12
C THR A 178 27.66 8.21 21.12
N PRO A 179 27.55 8.98 22.22
CA PRO A 179 28.26 10.24 22.32
C PRO A 179 29.75 9.92 22.40
N SER A 180 30.50 10.29 21.36
CA SER A 180 31.96 10.38 21.45
C SER A 180 32.30 11.52 22.41
N GLN A 181 32.43 11.24 23.71
CA GLN A 181 33.23 12.09 24.59
C GLN A 181 34.66 11.58 24.59
N VAL A 182 35.40 12.08 23.60
CA VAL A 182 36.86 12.19 23.62
C VAL A 182 37.22 13.38 24.51
N GLY A 183 38.25 13.19 25.35
CA GLY A 183 39.16 14.15 26.02
C GLY A 183 38.74 15.62 26.16
N ILE A 184 39.08 16.30 27.27
CA ILE A 184 40.39 16.40 27.93
C ILE A 184 40.16 16.72 29.40
#